data_AF-A0A7V0JFP7-F1
#
_entry.id   AF-A0A7V0JFP7-F1
#
_cell.length_a   1.000
_cell.length_b   1.000
_cell.length_c   1.000
_cell.angle_alpha   90.00
_cell.angle_beta   90.00
_cell.angle_gamma   90.00
#
_symmetry.space_group_name_H-M   'P 1'
#
loop_
_entity.id
_entity.type
_entity.pdbx_description
1 polymer ?
#
loop_
_entity_poly.entity_id
_entity_poly.type
_entity_poly.pdbx_seq_one_letter_code
_entity_poly.pdbx_strand_id
1 'polypeptide(L)' 'MTLRLNKPDYAKMNLLVFQEEFRKEEDCRAWLFKTRWADGFKCPNCGNNSYTLLEARKLYMCSGCRHRHL' A
#
# COMPACT_ATOMS: atom_id res chain seq x y z
N MET A 1 11.65 -11.66 8.45
CA MET A 1 12.05 -10.25 8.63
C MET A 1 12.49 -9.71 7.29
N THR A 2 11.82 -8.67 6.76
CA THR A 2 12.36 -7.56 5.93
C THR A 2 11.25 -6.97 5.05
N LEU A 3 10.48 -6.03 5.60
CA LEU A 3 9.87 -5.00 4.74
C LEU A 3 10.84 -3.82 4.79
N ARG A 4 11.80 -3.81 3.85
CA ARG A 4 12.54 -2.57 3.54
C ARG A 4 11.54 -1.66 2.84
N LEU A 5 10.85 -0.90 3.69
CA LEU A 5 9.95 0.17 3.31
C LEU A 5 10.77 1.19 2.51
N ASN A 6 10.33 1.44 1.28
CA ASN A 6 10.71 2.63 0.51
C ASN A 6 10.04 3.83 1.21
N LYS A 7 10.56 4.21 2.38
CA LYS A 7 9.97 5.29 3.19
C LYS A 7 10.32 6.63 2.53
N PRO A 8 9.37 7.55 2.36
CA PRO A 8 9.69 8.89 1.94
C PRO A 8 10.55 9.58 2.99
N ASP A 9 11.30 10.58 2.54
CA ASP A 9 12.04 11.48 3.41
C ASP A 9 11.06 12.40 4.14
N TYR A 10 10.57 11.96 5.31
CA TYR A 10 9.61 12.74 6.12
C TYR A 10 10.16 14.10 6.54
N ALA A 11 11.48 14.31 6.50
CA ALA A 11 12.11 15.59 6.78
C ALA A 11 11.65 16.71 5.83
N LYS A 12 11.27 16.37 4.59
CA LYS A 12 10.70 17.31 3.62
C LYS A 12 9.17 17.44 3.71
N MET A 13 8.52 16.59 4.50
CA MET A 13 7.07 16.49 4.58
C MET A 13 6.53 17.43 5.66
N ASN A 14 6.32 18.69 5.31
CA ASN A 14 5.63 19.65 6.18
C ASN A 14 4.10 19.53 6.07
N LEU A 15 3.37 20.23 6.95
CA LEU A 15 1.91 20.15 7.01
C LEU A 15 1.21 20.52 5.70
N LEU A 16 1.70 21.54 4.98
CA LEU A 16 1.11 21.96 3.71
C LEU A 16 1.29 20.87 2.65
N VAL A 17 2.52 20.37 2.48
CA VAL A 17 2.84 19.30 1.53
C VAL A 17 2.04 18.03 1.86
N PHE A 18 1.90 17.69 3.14
CA PHE A 18 1.08 16.55 3.56
C PHE A 18 -0.39 16.72 3.17
N GLN A 19 -0.98 17.89 3.40
CA GLN A 19 -2.35 18.16 2.99
C GLN A 19 -2.53 18.17 1.47
N GLU A 20 -1.50 18.51 0.69
CA GLU A 20 -1.56 18.45 -0.76
C GLU A 20 -1.46 17.03 -1.32
N GLU A 21 -0.56 16.22 -0.77
CA GLU A 21 -0.30 14.85 -1.24
C GLU A 21 -1.36 13.85 -0.74
N PHE A 22 -2.00 14.11 0.41
CA PHE A 22 -2.96 13.21 1.06
C PHE A 22 -4.34 13.86 1.20
N ARG A 23 -4.85 14.45 0.11
CA ARG A 23 -6.15 15.14 0.09
C ARG A 23 -7.33 14.18 0.24
N LYS A 24 -7.24 13.00 -0.38
CA LYS A 24 -8.31 11.99 -0.36
C LYS A 24 -7.80 10.70 0.25
N GLU A 25 -8.74 9.90 0.75
CA GLU A 25 -8.43 8.56 1.23
C GLU A 25 -7.78 7.68 0.14
N GLU A 26 -8.14 7.92 -1.12
CA GLU A 26 -7.56 7.25 -2.29
C GLU A 26 -6.06 7.51 -2.44
N ASP A 27 -5.60 8.73 -2.17
CA ASP A 27 -4.19 9.12 -2.21
C ASP A 27 -3.40 8.39 -1.10
N CYS A 28 -3.96 8.35 0.11
CA CYS A 28 -3.43 7.58 1.24
C CYS A 28 -3.29 6.09 0.88
N ARG A 29 -4.29 5.51 0.21
CA ARG A 29 -4.28 4.10 -0.20
C ARG A 29 -3.25 3.80 -1.26
N ALA A 30 -3.20 4.62 -2.31
CA ALA A 30 -2.21 4.49 -3.37
C ALA A 30 -0.79 4.58 -2.81
N TRP A 31 -0.58 5.49 -1.86
CA TRP A 31 0.68 5.63 -1.15
C TRP A 31 1.02 4.41 -0.27
N LEU A 32 0.05 3.91 0.52
CA LEU A 32 0.24 2.71 1.33
C LEU A 32 0.56 1.48 0.47
N PHE A 33 -0.12 1.34 -0.67
CA PHE A 33 0.12 0.27 -1.64
C PHE A 33 1.54 0.34 -2.18
N LYS A 34 1.98 1.49 -2.70
CA LYS A 34 3.35 1.69 -3.20
C LYS A 34 4.40 1.45 -2.11
N THR A 35 4.13 1.90 -0.89
CA THR A 35 5.05 1.73 0.25
C THR A 35 5.20 0.27 0.66
N ARG A 36 4.11 -0.50 0.62
CA ARG A 36 4.11 -1.94 0.93
C ARG A 36 4.68 -2.79 -0.22
N TRP A 37 4.42 -2.38 -1.45
CA TRP A 37 4.69 -3.13 -2.67
C TRP A 37 5.31 -2.22 -3.74
N ALA A 38 6.58 -1.85 -3.53
CA ALA A 38 7.29 -0.92 -4.42
C ALA A 38 7.34 -1.41 -5.88
N ASP A 39 7.56 -2.72 -6.08
CA ASP A 39 7.63 -3.38 -7.39
C ASP A 39 6.30 -4.02 -7.81
N GLY A 40 5.18 -3.61 -7.20
CA GLY A 40 3.87 -4.20 -7.42
C GLY A 40 3.50 -5.30 -6.43
N PHE A 41 2.20 -5.64 -6.39
CA PHE A 41 1.65 -6.52 -5.35
C PHE A 41 2.37 -7.86 -5.33
N LYS A 42 2.89 -8.21 -4.15
CA LYS A 42 3.43 -9.52 -3.84
C LYS A 42 3.00 -9.89 -2.45
N CYS A 43 2.22 -10.96 -2.32
CA CYS A 43 1.73 -11.40 -1.03
C CYS A 43 2.92 -11.81 -0.16
N PRO A 44 3.14 -11.19 1.01
CA PRO A 44 4.23 -11.58 1.90
C PRO A 44 4.01 -12.94 2.57
N ASN A 45 2.78 -13.48 2.51
CA ASN A 45 2.43 -14.75 3.13
C ASN A 45 2.66 -15.94 2.19
N CYS A 46 2.29 -15.83 0.91
CA CYS A 46 2.40 -16.94 -0.06
C CYS A 46 3.26 -16.62 -1.30
N GLY A 47 3.73 -15.38 -1.46
CA GLY A 47 4.55 -14.96 -2.60
C GLY A 47 3.79 -14.69 -3.89
N ASN A 48 2.47 -14.92 -3.94
CA ASN A 48 1.68 -14.71 -5.15
C ASN A 48 1.60 -13.23 -5.54
N ASN A 49 1.57 -12.95 -6.84
CA ASN A 49 1.53 -11.59 -7.39
C ASN A 49 0.14 -11.13 -7.84
N SER A 50 -0.86 -12.00 -7.74
CA SER A 50 -2.25 -11.66 -8.08
C SER A 50 -3.06 -11.31 -6.84
N TYR A 51 -3.87 -10.26 -6.97
CA TYR A 51 -4.82 -9.82 -5.96
C TYR A 51 -6.15 -9.43 -6.59
N THR A 52 -7.18 -9.43 -5.75
CA THR A 52 -8.50 -8.87 -6.04
C THR A 52 -8.75 -7.72 -5.07
N LEU A 53 -9.07 -6.55 -5.61
CA LEU A 53 -9.43 -5.40 -4.79
C LEU A 53 -10.88 -5.51 -4.36
N LEU A 54 -11.10 -5.60 -3.04
CA LEU A 54 -12.42 -5.66 -2.44
C LEU A 54 -12.93 -4.22 -2.21
N GLU A 55 -13.46 -3.57 -3.24
CA GLU A 55 -13.82 -2.13 -3.19
C GLU A 55 -14.65 -1.70 -1.97
N ALA A 56 -15.62 -2.51 -1.54
CA ALA A 56 -16.47 -2.20 -0.39
C ALA A 56 -15.72 -2.16 0.95
N ARG A 57 -14.68 -2.98 1.11
CA ARG A 57 -13.84 -3.04 2.31
C ARG A 57 -12.47 -2.45 2.08
N LYS A 58 -12.19 -2.09 0.84
CA LYS A 58 -11.05 -1.29 0.48
C LYS A 58 -9.73 -2.03 0.87
N LEU A 59 -9.73 -3.34 0.61
CA LEU A 59 -8.67 -4.32 0.95
C LEU A 59 -8.22 -5.09 -0.29
N TYR A 60 -6.95 -5.47 -0.33
CA TYR A 60 -6.34 -6.31 -1.36
C TYR A 60 -6.37 -7.77 -0.92
N MET A 61 -7.24 -8.59 -1.51
CA MET A 61 -7.30 -10.02 -1.25
C MET A 61 -6.35 -10.77 -2.18
N CYS A 62 -5.38 -11.50 -1.63
CA CYS A 62 -4.51 -12.35 -2.43
C CYS A 62 -5.29 -13.51 -3.06
N SER A 63 -5.13 -13.74 -4.36
CA SER A 63 -5.82 -14.85 -5.06
C SER A 63 -5.28 -16.23 -4.67
N GLY A 64 -4.02 -16.32 -4.20
CA GLY A 64 -3.39 -17.60 -3.83
C GLY A 64 -3.77 -18.10 -2.44
N CYS A 65 -3.65 -17.25 -1.41
CA CYS A 65 -3.94 -17.66 -0.02
C CYS A 65 -5.24 -17.08 0.54
N ARG A 66 -5.98 -16.27 -0.24
CA ARG A 66 -7.18 -15.54 0.21
C ARG A 66 -6.96 -14.62 1.41
N HIS A 67 -5.71 -14.37 1.78
CA HIS A 67 -5.37 -13.43 2.83
C HIS A 67 -5.67 -12.00 2.37
N ARG A 68 -6.19 -11.19 3.28
CA ARG A 68 -6.57 -9.79 3.00
C ARG A 68 -5.47 -8.87 3.53
N HIS A 69 -4.90 -8.07 2.64
CA HIS A 69 -3.96 -7.02 2.95
C HIS A 69 -4.63 -5.66 2.80
N LEU A 70 -4.11 -4.65 3.50
CA LEU A 70 -4.56 -3.26 3.41
C LEU A 70 -3.62 -2.47 2.49
#